data_AF-A0A660R3U0-F1
#
_entry.id   AF-A0A660R3U0-F1
#
_cell.length_a   1.000
_cell.length_b   1.000
_cell.length_c   1.000
_cell.angle_alpha   90.00
_cell.angle_beta   90.00
_cell.angle_gamma   90.00
#
_symmetry.space_group_name_H-M   'P 1'
#
loop_
_entity.id
_entity.type
_entity.pdbx_description
1 polymer ?
#
loop_
_entity_poly.entity_id
_entity_poly.type
_entity_poly.pdbx_seq_one_letter_code
_entity_poly.pdbx_strand_id
1 'polypeptide(L)'
;KCGFGIFYKSMVPPPDVKEIWEKIGNIHEELHRMGSEILRSVGNGDREKAQKFWEEAKRMSEDLISALNEFEERCKEVMEKSS
;
A
#
# COMPACT_ATOMS: atom_id res chain seq x y z
N LYS A 1 -13.42 2.36 3.00
CA LYS A 1 -12.55 3.08 3.96
C LYS A 1 -12.06 2.08 5.00
N CYS A 2 -10.76 2.04 5.29
CA CYS A 2 -10.13 1.13 6.26
C CYS A 2 -9.41 1.93 7.35
N GLY A 3 -9.06 1.29 8.47
CA GLY A 3 -8.36 1.94 9.58
C GLY A 3 -7.01 2.52 9.18
N PHE A 4 -6.25 1.77 8.37
CA PHE A 4 -4.96 2.22 7.84
C PHE A 4 -5.10 3.51 7.01
N GLY A 5 -6.06 3.58 6.09
CA GLY A 5 -6.28 4.77 5.27
C GLY A 5 -6.70 6.01 6.06
N ILE A 6 -7.37 5.85 7.21
CA ILE A 6 -7.68 6.95 8.12
C ILE A 6 -6.40 7.43 8.81
N PHE A 7 -5.59 6.51 9.32
CA PHE A 7 -4.30 6.80 9.93
C PHE A 7 -3.37 7.53 8.95
N TYR A 8 -3.20 6.97 7.75
CA TYR A 8 -2.35 7.53 6.70
C TYR A 8 -2.68 8.99 6.38
N LYS A 9 -3.97 9.32 6.27
CA LYS A 9 -4.43 10.68 5.96
C LYS A 9 -4.37 11.65 7.14
N SER A 10 -4.31 11.12 8.37
CA SER A 10 -4.28 11.92 9.60
C SER A 10 -2.85 12.27 10.05
N MET A 11 -1.84 11.63 9.46
CA MET A 11 -0.44 11.78 9.83
C MET A 11 0.33 12.62 8.80
N VAL A 12 1.30 13.39 9.27
CA VAL A 12 2.26 14.10 8.42
C VAL A 12 3.64 13.49 8.67
N PRO A 13 4.27 12.87 7.67
CA PRO A 13 5.60 12.27 7.84
C PRO A 13 6.70 13.36 7.95
N PRO A 14 7.82 13.08 8.63
CA PRO A 14 9.03 13.88 8.49
C PRO A 14 9.49 13.99 7.03
N PRO A 15 10.16 15.10 6.63
CA PRO A 15 10.61 15.29 5.25
C PRO A 15 11.47 14.14 4.70
N ASP A 16 12.35 13.58 5.52
CA ASP A 16 13.29 12.51 5.16
C ASP A 16 12.61 11.20 4.73
N VAL A 17 11.37 10.96 5.19
CA VAL A 17 10.60 9.75 4.89
C VAL A 17 9.36 10.03 4.04
N LYS A 18 9.21 11.26 3.54
CA LYS A 18 8.03 11.67 2.78
C LYS A 18 7.84 10.86 1.49
N GLU A 19 8.90 10.59 0.74
CA GLU A 19 8.80 9.88 -0.54
C GLU A 19 8.31 8.43 -0.36
N ILE A 20 8.88 7.70 0.60
CA ILE A 20 8.47 6.32 0.90
C ILE A 20 7.04 6.28 1.49
N TRP A 21 6.66 7.30 2.27
CA TRP A 21 5.30 7.48 2.76
C TRP A 21 4.30 7.65 1.61
N GLU A 22 4.59 8.53 0.64
CA GLU A 22 3.75 8.73 -0.54
C GLU A 22 3.63 7.45 -1.38
N LYS A 23 4.73 6.71 -1.54
CA LYS A 23 4.73 5.39 -2.22
C LYS A 23 3.79 4.40 -1.53
N ILE A 24 3.84 4.30 -0.19
CA ILE A 24 2.93 3.44 0.59
C ILE A 24 1.47 3.82 0.33
N GLY A 25 1.15 5.12 0.36
CA GLY A 25 -0.19 5.62 0.10
C GLY A 25 -0.73 5.21 -1.27
N ASN A 26 0.09 5.39 -2.31
CA ASN A 26 -0.26 5.06 -3.69
C ASN A 26 -0.52 3.57 -3.88
N ILE A 27 0.38 2.70 -3.38
CA ILE A 27 0.21 1.24 -3.49
C ILE A 27 -1.04 0.78 -2.74
N HIS A 28 -1.30 1.35 -1.55
CA HIS A 28 -2.49 1.03 -0.75
C HIS A 28 -3.80 1.41 -1.46
N GLU A 29 -3.90 2.60 -2.04
CA GLU A 29 -5.12 3.01 -2.77
C GLU A 29 -5.34 2.14 -4.01
N GLU A 30 -4.26 1.79 -4.71
CA GLU A 30 -4.33 0.94 -5.89
C GLU A 30 -4.68 -0.52 -5.55
N LEU A 31 -4.24 -1.05 -4.40
CA LEU A 31 -4.68 -2.36 -3.90
C LEU A 31 -6.19 -2.39 -3.62
N HIS A 32 -6.77 -1.31 -3.07
CA HIS A 32 -8.22 -1.20 -2.90
C HIS A 32 -8.97 -1.17 -4.24
N ARG A 33 -8.41 -0.50 -5.25
CA ARG A 33 -8.94 -0.51 -6.61
C ARG A 33 -8.92 -1.93 -7.16
N MET A 34 -7.79 -2.62 -7.07
CA MET A 34 -7.62 -3.99 -7.56
C MET A 34 -8.58 -4.97 -6.89
N GLY A 35 -8.74 -4.90 -5.56
CA GLY A 35 -9.72 -5.70 -4.83
C GLY A 35 -11.15 -5.51 -5.34
N SER A 36 -11.53 -4.27 -5.68
CA SER A 36 -12.84 -3.96 -6.24
C SER A 36 -13.01 -4.55 -7.65
N GLU A 37 -11.96 -4.53 -8.46
CA GLU A 37 -11.94 -5.15 -9.80
C GLU A 37 -12.07 -6.68 -9.74
N ILE A 38 -11.39 -7.32 -8.78
CA ILE A 38 -11.49 -8.77 -8.54
C ILE A 38 -12.92 -9.14 -8.18
N LEU A 39 -13.51 -8.47 -7.17
CA LEU A 39 -14.89 -8.75 -6.74
C LEU A 39 -15.89 -8.58 -7.88
N ARG A 40 -15.73 -7.54 -8.70
CA ARG A 40 -16.59 -7.32 -9.88
C ARG A 40 -16.42 -8.42 -10.92
N SER A 41 -15.19 -8.84 -11.21
CA SER A 41 -14.91 -9.89 -12.20
C SER A 41 -15.48 -11.23 -11.74
N VAL A 42 -15.32 -11.57 -10.46
CA VAL A 42 -15.96 -12.75 -9.84
C VAL A 42 -17.49 -12.67 -9.95
N GLY A 43 -18.09 -11.53 -9.63
CA GLY A 43 -19.54 -11.32 -9.74
C GLY A 43 -20.09 -11.47 -11.16
N ASN A 44 -19.27 -11.12 -12.17
CA ASN A 44 -19.62 -11.28 -13.59
C ASN A 44 -19.30 -12.67 -14.15
N GLY A 45 -18.74 -13.59 -13.36
CA GLY A 45 -18.31 -14.91 -13.80
C GLY A 45 -17.04 -14.92 -14.66
N ASP A 46 -16.34 -13.79 -14.78
CA ASP A 46 -15.11 -13.65 -15.56
C ASP A 46 -13.90 -14.09 -14.73
N ARG A 47 -13.69 -15.40 -14.68
CA ARG A 47 -12.65 -16.03 -13.86
C ARG A 47 -11.23 -15.69 -14.32
N GLU A 48 -11.00 -15.58 -15.62
CA GLU A 48 -9.68 -15.27 -16.18
C GLU A 48 -9.25 -13.87 -15.76
N LYS A 49 -10.15 -12.88 -15.90
CA LYS A 49 -9.89 -11.52 -15.48
C LYS A 49 -9.72 -11.39 -13.96
N ALA A 50 -10.55 -12.11 -13.19
CA ALA A 50 -10.41 -12.16 -11.74
C ALA A 50 -9.03 -12.71 -11.32
N GLN A 51 -8.57 -13.78 -11.95
CA GLN A 51 -7.26 -14.37 -11.67
C GLN A 51 -6.11 -13.41 -12.01
N LYS A 52 -6.18 -12.74 -13.17
CA LYS A 52 -5.17 -11.76 -13.56
C LYS A 52 -5.04 -10.62 -12.54
N PHE A 53 -6.17 -10.02 -12.14
CA PHE A 53 -6.15 -8.97 -11.12
C PHE A 53 -5.69 -9.48 -9.76
N TRP A 54 -5.98 -10.74 -9.43
CA TRP A 54 -5.52 -11.33 -8.18
C TRP A 54 -4.00 -11.49 -8.13
N GLU A 55 -3.38 -11.96 -9.22
CA GLU A 55 -1.92 -12.06 -9.32
C GLU A 55 -1.24 -10.70 -9.22
N GLU A 56 -1.83 -9.67 -9.83
CA GLU A 56 -1.35 -8.29 -9.73
C GLU A 56 -1.49 -7.75 -8.29
N ALA A 57 -2.65 -7.94 -7.66
CA ALA A 57 -2.88 -7.58 -6.27
C ALA A 57 -1.88 -8.26 -5.32
N LYS A 58 -1.54 -9.53 -5.58
CA LYS A 58 -0.55 -10.25 -4.77
C LYS A 58 0.83 -9.59 -4.85
N ARG A 59 1.32 -9.28 -6.05
CA ARG A 59 2.61 -8.58 -6.24
C ARG A 59 2.61 -7.22 -5.56
N MET A 60 1.53 -6.46 -5.75
CA MET A 60 1.37 -5.17 -5.08
C MET A 60 1.34 -5.27 -3.55
N SER A 61 0.77 -6.34 -2.99
CA SER A 61 0.80 -6.59 -1.55
C SER A 61 2.22 -6.85 -1.05
N GLU A 62 3.03 -7.58 -1.81
CA GLU A 62 4.44 -7.81 -1.49
C GLU A 62 5.23 -6.48 -1.54
N ASP A 63 4.98 -5.65 -2.55
CA ASP A 63 5.58 -4.31 -2.68
C ASP A 63 5.17 -3.38 -1.53
N LEU A 64 3.90 -3.42 -1.11
CA LEU A 64 3.41 -2.61 0.02
C LEU A 64 4.13 -3.01 1.32
N ILE A 65 4.26 -4.31 1.59
CA ILE A 65 4.97 -4.81 2.77
C ILE A 65 6.44 -4.38 2.74
N SER A 66 7.11 -4.50 1.58
CA SER A 66 8.49 -4.06 1.43
C SER A 66 8.63 -2.56 1.69
N ALA A 67 7.70 -1.74 1.18
CA ALA A 67 7.72 -0.29 1.39
C ALA A 67 7.48 0.09 2.86
N LEU A 68 6.60 -0.64 3.56
CA LEU A 68 6.35 -0.45 4.99
C LEU A 68 7.59 -0.78 5.83
N ASN A 69 8.27 -1.88 5.54
CA ASN A 69 9.52 -2.25 6.21
C ASN A 69 10.61 -1.20 5.96
N GLU A 70 10.76 -0.74 4.72
CA GLU A 70 11.71 0.32 4.37
C GLU A 70 11.39 1.64 5.11
N PHE A 71 10.11 2.00 5.22
CA PHE A 71 9.68 3.16 5.99
C PHE A 71 10.04 3.04 7.47
N GLU A 72 9.82 1.87 8.07
CA GLU A 72 10.17 1.60 9.47
C GLU A 72 11.66 1.81 9.72
N GLU A 73 12.52 1.23 8.88
CA GLU A 73 13.98 1.35 9.01
C GLU A 73 14.44 2.80 8.86
N ARG A 74 13.92 3.54 7.86
CA ARG A 74 14.26 4.96 7.69
C ARG A 74 13.80 5.81 8.88
N CYS A 75 12.65 5.49 9.48
CA CYS A 75 12.19 6.20 10.68
C CYS A 75 13.17 6.00 11.85
N LYS A 76 13.69 4.78 12.05
CA LYS A 76 14.71 4.49 13.08
C LYS A 76 15.97 5.32 12.85
N GLU A 77 16.48 5.34 11.62
CA GLU A 77 17.68 6.13 11.27
C GLU A 77 17.50 7.64 11.54
N VAL A 78 16.33 8.20 11.23
CA VAL A 78 16.04 9.62 11.48
C VAL A 78 15.99 9.93 12.97
N MET A 79 15.43 9.02 13.78
CA MET A 79 15.37 9.15 15.24
C MET A 79 16.76 9.09 15.87
N GLU A 80 17.62 8.19 15.41
CA GLU A 80 19.00 8.05 15.88
C GLU A 80 19.87 9.27 15.53
N LYS A 81 19.73 9.83 14.32
CA LYS A 81 20.44 11.06 13.90
C LYS A 81 20.00 12.32 14.65
N SER A 82 18.82 12.28 15.27
CA SER A 82 18.23 13.40 16.01
C SER A 82 18.52 13.33 17.52
N SER A 83 19.21 12.29 17.99
CA SER A 83 19.61 12.06 19.40
C SER A 83 21.07 12.46 19.62
#